data_AF-A0A739PE97-F1
#
_entry.id   AF-A0A739PE97-F1
#
_cell.length_a   1.000
_cell.length_b   1.000
_cell.length_c   1.000
_cell.angle_alpha   90.00
_cell.angle_beta   90.00
_cell.angle_gamma   90.00
#
_symmetry.space_group_name_H-M   'P 1'
#
loop_
_entity.id
_entity.type
_entity.pdbx_description
1 polymer ?
#
loop_
_entity_poly.entity_id
_entity_poly.type
_entity_poly.pdbx_seq_one_letter_code
_entity_poly.pdbx_strand_id
1 'polypeptide(L)' 'EVLNKDFDDYQNNKREIDSILRRIYRSHNNTLFISENSSCRNMLI' A
#
# COMPACT_ATOMS: atom_id res chain seq x y z
N GLU A 1 4.70 1.40 -19.67
CA GLU A 1 3.22 1.25 -19.76
C GLU A 1 2.62 0.59 -18.51
N VAL A 2 3.23 -0.45 -17.94
CA VAL A 2 2.72 -1.13 -16.72
C VAL A 2 2.52 -0.18 -15.53
N LEU A 3 3.50 0.70 -15.24
CA LEU A 3 3.40 1.65 -14.12
C LEU A 3 2.22 2.64 -14.24
N ASN A 4 1.93 3.09 -15.46
CA ASN A 4 0.83 4.03 -15.70
C ASN A 4 -0.51 3.34 -15.48
N LYS A 5 -0.64 2.08 -15.91
CA LYS A 5 -1.84 1.29 -15.68
C LYS A 5 -2.09 1.07 -14.19
N ASP A 6 -1.08 0.65 -13.44
CA ASP A 6 -1.22 0.43 -11.99
C ASP A 6 -1.57 1.72 -11.25
N PHE A 7 -1.02 2.86 -11.70
CA PHE A 7 -1.38 4.17 -11.19
C PHE A 7 -2.83 4.53 -11.51
N ASP A 8 -3.26 4.38 -12.75
CA ASP A 8 -4.62 4.69 -13.19
C ASP A 8 -5.65 3.80 -12.47
N ASP A 9 -5.37 2.51 -12.33
CA ASP A 9 -6.22 1.56 -11.59
C ASP A 9 -6.30 1.93 -10.11
N TYR A 10 -5.19 2.35 -9.49
CA TYR A 10 -5.20 2.89 -8.13
C TYR A 10 -6.04 4.18 -8.03
N GLN A 11 -5.93 5.11 -8.98
CA GLN A 11 -6.72 6.34 -8.97
C GLN A 11 -8.22 6.05 -9.15
N ASN A 12 -8.57 5.14 -10.05
CA ASN A 12 -9.95 4.75 -10.33
C ASN A 12 -10.68 4.21 -9.09
N ASN A 13 -9.97 3.48 -8.22
CA ASN A 13 -10.53 2.97 -6.96
C ASN A 13 -9.88 3.54 -5.69
N LYS A 14 -9.36 4.77 -5.77
CA LYS A 14 -8.55 5.38 -4.71
C LYS A 14 -9.24 5.38 -3.35
N ARG A 15 -10.55 5.64 -3.32
CA ARG A 15 -11.30 5.78 -2.06
C ARG A 15 -11.38 4.46 -1.29
N GLU A 16 -11.62 3.35 -2.00
CA GLU A 16 -11.71 2.04 -1.36
C GLU A 16 -10.34 1.53 -0.95
N ILE A 17 -9.34 1.70 -1.82
CA ILE A 17 -7.95 1.32 -1.54
C ILE A 17 -7.43 2.12 -0.34
N ASP A 18 -7.63 3.43 -0.31
CA ASP A 18 -7.20 4.28 0.82
C ASP A 18 -7.91 3.90 2.13
N SER A 19 -9.14 3.40 2.09
CA SER A 19 -9.83 2.88 3.28
C SER A 19 -9.11 1.65 3.86
N ILE A 20 -8.71 0.73 2.99
CA ILE A 20 -7.95 -0.48 3.36
C ILE A 20 -6.56 -0.10 3.87
N LEU A 21 -5.82 0.74 3.12
CA LEU A 21 -4.49 1.21 3.49
C LEU A 21 -4.52 1.96 4.82
N ARG A 22 -5.54 2.78 5.08
CA ARG A 22 -5.71 3.47 6.36
C ARG A 22 -5.88 2.49 7.52
N ARG A 23 -6.65 1.41 7.33
CA ARG A 23 -6.83 0.38 8.35
C ARG A 23 -5.50 -0.33 8.66
N ILE A 24 -4.77 -0.70 7.61
CA ILE A 24 -3.45 -1.34 7.72
C ILE A 24 -2.44 -0.42 8.43
N TYR A 25 -2.37 0.84 8.02
CA TYR A 25 -1.49 1.85 8.62
C TYR A 25 -1.75 1.98 10.12
N ARG A 26 -3.03 2.09 10.53
CA ARG A 26 -3.39 2.22 11.95
C ARG A 26 -3.10 0.97 12.76
N SER A 27 -3.22 -0.22 12.18
CA SER A 27 -2.92 -1.48 12.88
C SER A 27 -1.42 -1.80 12.97
N HIS A 28 -0.59 -1.19 12.12
CA HIS A 28 0.86 -1.44 12.06
C HIS A 28 1.66 -0.21 12.54
N ASN A 29 1.28 0.35 13.69
CA ASN A 29 2.00 1.47 14.32
C ASN A 29 2.21 2.69 13.40
N ASN A 30 1.19 3.03 12.61
CA ASN A 30 1.24 4.16 11.67
C ASN A 30 2.37 4.02 10.62
N THR A 31 2.58 2.81 10.10
CA THR A 31 3.44 2.58 8.94
C THR A 31 2.85 1.56 7.98
N LEU A 32 3.23 1.65 6.71
CA LEU A 32 3.01 0.58 5.71
C LEU A 32 4.28 -0.25 5.47
N PHE A 33 5.37 0.05 6.18
CA PHE A 33 6.58 -0.75 6.20
C PHE A 33 6.36 -2.01 7.04
N ILE A 34 5.68 -2.97 6.45
CA ILE A 34 5.22 -4.19 7.12
C ILE A 34 6.11 -5.35 6.72
N SER A 35 6.75 -5.97 7.71
CA SER A 35 7.46 -7.23 7.54
C SER A 35 6.54 -8.41 7.80
N GLU A 36 6.74 -9.51 7.09
CA GLU A 36 6.15 -10.81 7.41
C GLU A 36 7.29 -11.79 7.65
N ASN A 37 7.36 -12.36 8.86
CA ASN A 37 8.48 -13.18 9.32
C ASN A 37 9.82 -12.43 9.18
N SER A 38 10.78 -12.98 8.43
CA SER A 38 12.07 -12.36 8.14
C SER A 38 12.10 -11.56 6.83
N SER A 39 10.99 -11.46 6.10
CA SER A 39 10.92 -10.82 4.80
C SER A 39 10.23 -9.46 4.88
N CYS A 40 10.86 -8.42 4.32
CA CYS A 40 10.24 -7.14 4.08
C CYS A 40 10.78 -6.55 2.77
N ARG A 41 9.88 -6.24 1.83
CA ARG A 41 10.18 -5.52 0.58
C ARG A 41 9.27 -4.31 0.39
N ASN A 42 8.62 -3.87 1.47
CA ASN A 42 7.72 -2.71 1.47
C ASN A 42 8.47 -1.37 1.61
N MET A 43 9.80 -1.37 1.43
CA MET A 43 10.60 -0.16 1.35
C MET A 43 10.40 0.48 -0.02
N LEU A 44 10.34 1.82 -0.08
CA LEU A 44 10.17 2.55 -1.34
C LEU A 44 11.44 2.54 -2.21
N ILE A 45 12.61 2.61 -1.58
CA ILE A 45 13.93 2.56 -2.20
C ILE A 45 14.97 2.03 -1.21
#